data_AF-A0A484HC88-F1
#
_entry.id   AF-A0A484HC88-F1
#
_cell.length_a   1.000
_cell.length_b   1.000
_cell.length_c   1.000
_cell.angle_alpha   90.00
_cell.angle_beta   90.00
_cell.angle_gamma   90.00
#
_symmetry.space_group_name_H-M   'P 1'
#
loop_
_entity.id
_entity.type
_entity.pdbx_description
1 polymer ?
#
loop_
_entity_poly.entity_id
_entity_poly.type
_entity_poly.pdbx_seq_one_letter_code
_entity_poly.pdbx_strand_id
1 'polypeptide(L)'
;MKAAFFPFTQIHDPEMGALLSCFEKIVVYPASGRRIPESMREAARLGKIDARLPPGEDDTRLDRAMREGLSLMEGQSAHSLSRIRARQENPGAPFVQKESARQIRGHVLAAARNPETGKPDEKNARGDKQTLFNARLFLCLAQAFDTDEAESRRKMASFKQKETRFLSSHGKGRPAAGIGPGGAPLPEDPPGFPMIPQRLLAWARLARLDENPPGIFVTAGQEILAHVMERVPGFEPAFDWPVPSSSADSGQNIRRLERAFAGLSSGKAPASVKEPFKISFYTQGGISRRDFLSRLAGHPPGGRGKKTRDPNRRVIIGAIPNPAITG
;
A
#
# COMPACT_ATOMS: atom_id res chain seq x y z
N MET A 1 -0.20 5.63 20.32
CA MET A 1 0.44 4.48 19.60
C MET A 1 0.70 4.77 18.11
N LYS A 2 1.79 4.25 17.51
CA LYS A 2 2.15 4.47 16.08
C LYS A 2 2.08 3.18 15.24
N ALA A 3 1.65 3.30 13.98
CA ALA A 3 1.66 2.21 12.99
C ALA A 3 2.24 2.66 11.64
N ALA A 4 2.94 1.78 10.93
CA ALA A 4 3.43 2.05 9.59
C ALA A 4 2.44 1.53 8.53
N PHE A 5 2.04 2.38 7.59
CA PHE A 5 1.24 1.94 6.44
C PHE A 5 2.17 1.38 5.34
N PHE A 6 1.86 0.20 4.81
CA PHE A 6 2.70 -0.51 3.85
C PHE A 6 1.89 -1.31 2.84
N PRO A 7 2.46 -1.65 1.67
CA PRO A 7 3.74 -1.19 1.12
C PRO A 7 3.59 0.12 0.31
N PHE A 8 2.46 0.80 0.46
CA PHE A 8 2.14 2.03 -0.27
C PHE A 8 2.93 3.23 0.25
N THR A 9 3.25 4.17 -0.65
CA THR A 9 3.93 5.43 -0.33
C THR A 9 2.98 6.59 -0.07
N GLN A 10 1.68 6.37 -0.26
CA GLN A 10 0.61 7.31 0.01
C GLN A 10 -0.59 6.61 0.66
N ILE A 11 -1.45 7.39 1.32
CA ILE A 11 -2.69 6.94 1.94
C ILE A 11 -3.82 7.76 1.35
N HIS A 12 -4.89 7.12 0.88
CA HIS A 12 -6.08 7.85 0.43
C HIS A 12 -6.93 8.31 1.62
N ASP A 13 -7.68 9.40 1.46
CA ASP A 13 -8.41 10.03 2.58
C ASP A 13 -9.34 9.08 3.38
N PRO A 14 -10.09 8.15 2.76
CA PRO A 14 -10.92 7.19 3.52
C PRO A 14 -10.08 6.25 4.38
N GLU A 15 -8.96 5.74 3.84
CA GLU A 15 -8.04 4.87 4.56
C GLU A 15 -7.32 5.63 5.67
N MET A 16 -6.94 6.87 5.40
CA MET A 16 -6.31 7.76 6.38
C MET A 16 -7.26 8.04 7.55
N GLY A 17 -8.55 8.31 7.28
CA GLY A 17 -9.56 8.48 8.32
C GLY A 17 -9.72 7.22 9.18
N ALA A 18 -9.86 6.05 8.53
CA ALA A 18 -9.95 4.76 9.21
C ALA A 18 -8.73 4.49 10.09
N LEU A 19 -7.52 4.69 9.56
CA LEU A 19 -6.27 4.51 10.29
C LEU A 19 -6.15 5.46 11.47
N LEU A 20 -6.47 6.75 11.30
CA LEU A 20 -6.38 7.76 12.35
C LEU A 20 -7.45 7.60 13.44
N SER A 21 -8.50 6.82 13.20
CA SER A 21 -9.44 6.43 14.24
C SER A 21 -8.89 5.32 15.17
N CYS A 22 -7.87 4.58 14.71
CA CYS A 22 -7.25 3.45 15.42
C CYS A 22 -5.87 3.81 15.98
N PHE A 23 -5.15 4.73 15.34
CA PHE A 23 -3.77 5.07 15.69
C PHE A 23 -3.61 6.58 15.85
N GLU A 24 -2.80 6.97 16.82
CA GLU A 24 -2.48 8.37 17.08
C GLU A 24 -1.63 8.98 15.97
N LYS A 25 -0.68 8.21 15.45
CA LYS A 25 0.22 8.63 14.36
C LYS A 25 0.45 7.50 13.37
N ILE A 26 0.35 7.82 12.08
CA ILE A 26 0.66 6.89 10.99
C ILE A 26 2.00 7.23 10.37
N VAL A 27 2.91 6.27 10.33
CA VAL A 27 4.18 6.37 9.63
C VAL A 27 3.99 5.96 8.18
N VAL A 28 4.48 6.79 7.27
CA VAL A 28 4.54 6.46 5.84
C VAL A 28 5.98 6.67 5.37
N TYR A 29 6.40 5.89 4.37
CA TYR A 29 7.71 6.01 3.76
C TYR A 29 7.57 6.47 2.31
N PRO A 30 7.39 7.79 2.06
CA PRO A 30 7.32 8.30 0.70
C PRO A 30 8.64 8.06 -0.03
N ALA A 31 8.55 7.73 -1.31
CA ALA A 31 9.74 7.59 -2.14
C ALA A 31 10.37 8.94 -2.50
N SER A 32 9.62 10.05 -2.48
CA SER A 32 10.10 11.41 -2.72
C SER A 32 9.37 12.41 -1.82
N GLY A 33 10.08 13.44 -1.34
CA GLY A 33 9.48 14.53 -0.57
C GLY A 33 8.61 15.45 -1.42
N ARG A 34 8.91 15.55 -2.73
CA ARG A 34 8.18 16.40 -3.68
C ARG A 34 6.82 15.85 -4.09
N ARG A 35 6.57 14.56 -3.87
CA ARG A 35 5.38 13.82 -4.35
C ARG A 35 4.45 13.36 -3.23
N ILE A 36 4.54 13.97 -2.06
CA ILE A 36 3.61 13.72 -0.95
C ILE A 36 2.28 14.43 -1.27
N PRO A 37 1.13 13.75 -1.29
CA PRO A 37 -0.18 14.37 -1.51
C PRO A 37 -0.48 15.47 -0.48
N GLU A 38 -1.28 16.47 -0.88
CA GLU A 38 -1.61 17.61 0.00
C GLU A 38 -2.31 17.17 1.29
N SER A 39 -3.25 16.22 1.21
CA SER A 39 -3.95 15.72 2.40
C SER A 39 -2.99 15.08 3.41
N MET A 40 -1.95 14.39 2.93
CA MET A 40 -0.90 13.84 3.79
C MET A 40 0.03 14.91 4.36
N ARG A 41 0.35 15.96 3.58
CA ARG A 41 1.14 17.10 4.08
C ARG A 41 0.42 17.81 5.21
N GLU A 42 -0.88 18.06 5.05
CA GLU A 42 -1.70 18.68 6.08
C GLU A 42 -1.80 17.80 7.33
N ALA A 43 -2.04 16.50 7.16
CA ALA A 43 -2.03 15.55 8.27
C ALA A 43 -0.67 15.46 8.96
N ALA A 44 0.44 15.60 8.24
CA ALA A 44 1.78 15.66 8.81
C ALA A 44 2.01 16.94 9.62
N ARG A 45 1.54 18.10 9.12
CA ARG A 45 1.56 19.39 9.85
C ARG A 45 0.80 19.31 11.17
N LEU A 46 -0.31 18.57 11.19
CA LEU A 46 -1.11 18.30 12.38
C LEU A 46 -0.52 17.20 13.29
N GLY A 47 0.66 16.66 12.97
CA GLY A 47 1.32 15.60 13.74
C GLY A 47 0.69 14.21 13.63
N LYS A 48 -0.33 14.04 12.77
CA LYS A 48 -1.07 12.78 12.56
C LYS A 48 -0.35 11.82 11.62
N ILE A 49 0.41 12.34 10.67
CA ILE A 49 1.28 11.55 9.78
C ILE A 49 2.76 11.83 10.09
N ASP A 50 3.57 10.77 10.09
CA ASP A 50 5.02 10.80 10.16
C ASP A 50 5.60 10.37 8.80
N ALA A 51 5.79 11.33 7.89
CA ALA A 51 6.39 11.04 6.59
C ALA A 51 7.91 10.91 6.73
N ARG A 52 8.44 9.69 6.66
CA ARG A 52 9.87 9.39 6.81
C ARG A 52 10.52 9.19 5.46
N LEU A 53 11.35 10.15 5.06
CA LEU A 53 12.06 10.11 3.78
C LEU A 53 13.39 9.35 3.91
N PRO A 54 13.80 8.58 2.88
CA PRO A 54 15.13 7.98 2.86
C PRO A 54 16.20 9.08 2.78
N PRO A 55 17.31 8.96 3.54
CA PRO A 55 18.38 9.95 3.52
C PRO A 55 19.17 9.93 2.20
N GLY A 56 19.67 11.10 1.78
CA GLY A 56 20.87 11.19 0.95
C GLY A 56 20.72 11.05 -0.57
N GLU A 57 19.57 11.35 -1.17
CA GLU A 57 19.42 11.35 -2.62
C GLU A 57 18.72 12.59 -3.19
N ASP A 58 19.13 13.00 -4.39
CA ASP A 58 18.61 14.14 -5.12
C ASP A 58 17.25 13.81 -5.77
N ASP A 59 16.17 14.33 -5.18
CA ASP A 59 14.81 14.26 -5.72
C ASP A 59 14.72 14.81 -7.16
N THR A 60 15.62 15.70 -7.58
CA THR A 60 15.69 16.22 -8.95
C THR A 60 16.07 15.12 -9.95
N ARG A 61 17.02 14.26 -9.59
CA ARG A 61 17.40 13.09 -10.41
C ARG A 61 16.24 12.11 -10.49
N LEU A 62 15.58 11.86 -9.36
CA LEU A 62 14.43 10.95 -9.29
C LEU A 62 13.26 11.46 -10.15
N ASP A 63 12.96 12.77 -10.11
CA ASP A 63 11.93 13.40 -10.94
C ASP A 63 12.25 13.36 -12.43
N ARG A 64 13.54 13.47 -12.81
CA ARG A 64 13.97 13.31 -14.20
C ARG A 64 13.74 11.88 -14.69
N ALA A 65 14.25 10.89 -13.96
CA ALA A 65 14.09 9.48 -14.30
C ALA A 65 12.60 9.05 -14.33
N MET A 66 11.78 9.60 -13.44
CA MET A 66 10.33 9.41 -13.45
C MET A 66 9.68 9.93 -14.73
N ARG A 67 10.01 11.15 -15.16
CA ARG A 67 9.45 11.73 -16.40
C ARG A 67 9.83 10.92 -17.62
N GLU A 68 11.09 10.49 -17.70
CA GLU A 68 11.55 9.59 -18.78
C GLU A 68 10.80 8.26 -18.74
N GLY A 69 10.66 7.64 -17.57
CA GLY A 69 9.91 6.40 -17.39
C GLY A 69 8.44 6.52 -17.82
N LEU A 70 7.74 7.58 -17.41
CA LEU A 70 6.36 7.85 -17.81
C LEU A 70 6.23 8.13 -19.31
N SER A 71 7.14 8.94 -19.88
CA SER A 71 7.13 9.24 -21.32
C SER A 71 7.30 7.97 -22.17
N LEU A 72 8.15 7.04 -21.73
CA LEU A 72 8.32 5.75 -22.39
C LEU A 72 7.07 4.87 -22.30
N MET A 73 6.34 4.93 -21.20
CA MET A 73 5.07 4.22 -21.03
C MET A 73 3.95 4.84 -21.90
N GLU A 74 3.88 6.16 -21.97
CA GLU A 74 2.91 6.90 -22.80
C GLU A 74 3.15 6.69 -24.29
N GLY A 75 4.41 6.67 -24.75
CA GLY A 75 4.76 6.37 -26.13
C GLY A 75 4.30 4.98 -26.61
N GLN A 76 4.09 4.04 -25.68
CA GLN A 76 3.54 2.71 -25.96
C GLN A 76 2.02 2.62 -25.78
N SER A 77 1.38 3.64 -25.18
CA SER A 77 -0.07 3.75 -25.03
C SER A 77 -0.79 3.99 -26.36
N ALA A 78 -0.10 4.41 -27.43
CA ALA A 78 -0.68 4.44 -28.78
C ALA A 78 -1.12 3.04 -29.29
N HIS A 79 -0.57 1.96 -28.72
CA HIS A 79 -1.03 0.58 -28.92
C HIS A 79 -2.07 0.12 -27.88
N SER A 80 -2.59 1.00 -27.02
CA SER A 80 -3.50 0.68 -25.91
C SER A 80 -4.96 0.46 -26.36
N LEU A 81 -5.35 0.94 -27.55
CA LEU A 81 -6.69 0.68 -28.12
C LEU A 81 -6.96 -0.83 -28.35
N SER A 82 -5.93 -1.62 -28.67
CA SER A 82 -6.08 -3.10 -28.75
C SER A 82 -6.20 -3.76 -27.39
N ARG A 83 -5.69 -3.14 -26.31
CA ARG A 83 -5.79 -3.64 -24.93
C ARG A 83 -7.18 -3.41 -24.33
N ILE A 84 -7.83 -2.30 -24.68
CA ILE A 84 -9.23 -2.03 -24.32
C ILE A 84 -10.16 -3.04 -25.01
N ARG A 85 -9.88 -3.40 -26.27
CA ARG A 85 -10.60 -4.45 -27.01
C ARG A 85 -10.44 -5.83 -26.38
N ALA A 86 -9.23 -6.21 -26.00
CA ALA A 86 -8.96 -7.49 -25.32
C ALA A 86 -9.66 -7.64 -23.96
N ARG A 87 -9.95 -6.53 -23.25
CA ARG A 87 -10.72 -6.54 -22.00
C ARG A 87 -12.22 -6.74 -22.21
N GLN A 88 -12.78 -6.29 -23.34
CA GLN A 88 -14.17 -6.56 -23.69
C GLN A 88 -14.42 -8.02 -24.09
N GLU A 89 -13.41 -8.67 -24.69
CA GLU A 89 -13.52 -10.06 -25.15
C GLU A 89 -13.25 -11.09 -24.03
N ASN A 90 -12.60 -10.71 -22.93
CA ASN A 90 -12.31 -11.60 -21.80
C ASN A 90 -12.37 -10.86 -20.43
N PRO A 91 -13.57 -10.63 -19.88
CA PRO A 91 -13.76 -9.85 -18.65
C PRO A 91 -13.22 -10.50 -17.36
N GLY A 92 -12.70 -11.74 -17.41
CA GLY A 92 -12.14 -12.46 -16.25
C GLY A 92 -10.67 -12.87 -16.37
N ALA A 93 -9.95 -12.45 -17.41
CA ALA A 93 -8.54 -12.83 -17.58
C ALA A 93 -7.60 -11.89 -16.79
N PRO A 94 -6.73 -12.39 -15.88
CA PRO A 94 -5.71 -11.60 -15.19
C PRO A 94 -4.54 -11.27 -16.14
N PHE A 95 -4.82 -10.57 -17.23
CA PHE A 95 -3.86 -10.37 -18.33
C PHE A 95 -2.91 -9.18 -18.10
N VAL A 96 -3.23 -8.26 -17.18
CA VAL A 96 -2.46 -7.01 -16.98
C VAL A 96 -1.26 -7.17 -16.03
N GLN A 97 -1.18 -8.27 -15.26
CA GLN A 97 -0.26 -8.35 -14.11
C GLN A 97 1.19 -8.72 -14.47
N LYS A 98 1.44 -9.58 -15.47
CA LYS A 98 2.79 -10.04 -15.82
C LYS A 98 3.53 -9.11 -16.78
N GLU A 99 2.80 -8.49 -17.70
CA GLU A 99 3.37 -7.59 -18.72
C GLU A 99 3.82 -6.26 -18.10
N SER A 100 2.97 -5.64 -17.27
CA SER A 100 3.27 -4.41 -16.54
C SER A 100 4.49 -4.56 -15.62
N ALA A 101 4.64 -5.72 -14.99
CA ALA A 101 5.76 -6.01 -14.09
C ALA A 101 7.12 -6.06 -14.79
N ARG A 102 7.17 -6.70 -15.96
CA ARG A 102 8.37 -6.75 -16.80
C ARG A 102 8.66 -5.40 -17.43
N GLN A 103 7.62 -4.67 -17.85
CA GLN A 103 7.73 -3.34 -18.41
C GLN A 103 8.28 -2.34 -17.39
N ILE A 104 7.67 -2.20 -16.21
CA ILE A 104 8.15 -1.30 -15.16
C ILE A 104 9.61 -1.63 -14.79
N ARG A 105 9.97 -2.91 -14.69
CA ARG A 105 11.36 -3.31 -14.47
C ARG A 105 12.28 -2.88 -15.62
N GLY A 106 11.86 -3.07 -16.87
CA GLY A 106 12.58 -2.60 -18.06
C GLY A 106 12.78 -1.09 -18.07
N HIS A 107 11.73 -0.33 -17.74
CA HIS A 107 11.78 1.14 -17.67
C HIS A 107 12.66 1.65 -16.52
N VAL A 108 12.58 1.04 -15.33
CA VAL A 108 13.47 1.35 -14.20
C VAL A 108 14.93 1.07 -14.58
N LEU A 109 15.20 -0.04 -15.26
CA LEU A 109 16.55 -0.37 -15.74
C LEU A 109 17.03 0.56 -16.86
N ALA A 110 16.13 1.03 -17.73
CA ALA A 110 16.46 1.96 -18.81
C ALA A 110 16.73 3.37 -18.27
N ALA A 111 15.86 3.89 -17.40
CA ALA A 111 15.99 5.21 -16.77
C ALA A 111 17.15 5.30 -15.75
N ALA A 112 17.66 4.14 -15.30
CA ALA A 112 18.86 4.08 -14.46
C ALA A 112 20.18 4.17 -15.26
N ARG A 113 20.14 4.19 -16.60
CA ARG A 113 21.32 4.34 -17.46
C ARG A 113 21.69 5.82 -17.59
N ASN A 114 22.98 6.10 -17.75
CA ASN A 114 23.43 7.46 -18.02
C ASN A 114 23.00 7.86 -19.46
N PRO A 115 22.29 8.99 -19.64
CA PRO A 115 21.78 9.42 -20.95
C PRO A 115 22.88 9.76 -21.96
N GLU A 116 24.09 10.14 -21.51
CA GLU A 116 25.20 10.49 -22.40
C GLU A 116 25.99 9.27 -22.90
N THR A 117 26.03 8.19 -22.12
CA THR A 117 26.89 7.03 -22.43
C THR A 117 26.12 5.74 -22.70
N GLY A 118 24.82 5.69 -22.40
CA GLY A 118 23.97 4.49 -22.52
C GLY A 118 24.40 3.33 -21.61
N LYS A 119 25.46 3.50 -20.83
CA LYS A 119 26.01 2.54 -19.88
C LYS A 119 25.38 2.72 -18.51
N PRO A 120 25.32 1.67 -17.67
CA PRO A 120 25.05 1.84 -16.25
C PRO A 120 26.09 2.81 -15.68
N ASP A 121 25.61 3.80 -14.94
CA ASP A 121 26.44 4.90 -14.43
C ASP A 121 27.53 4.34 -13.50
N GLU A 122 28.78 4.26 -13.97
CA GLU A 122 29.88 3.57 -13.27
C GLU A 122 30.22 4.22 -11.91
N LYS A 123 29.90 5.52 -11.73
CA LYS A 123 29.99 6.21 -10.43
C LYS A 123 28.94 5.71 -9.41
N ASN A 124 27.84 5.14 -9.88
CA ASN A 124 26.74 4.60 -9.08
C ASN A 124 26.68 3.05 -9.11
N ALA A 125 27.51 2.39 -9.92
CA ALA A 125 27.58 0.92 -10.03
C ALA A 125 28.12 0.22 -8.78
N ARG A 126 28.56 0.96 -7.75
CA ARG A 126 28.88 0.39 -6.43
C ARG A 126 27.62 0.35 -5.56
N GLY A 127 27.26 -0.86 -5.13
CA GLY A 127 26.60 -1.23 -3.86
C GLY A 127 25.52 -0.31 -3.27
N ASP A 128 24.37 -0.90 -2.91
CA ASP A 128 23.28 -0.37 -2.08
C ASP A 128 22.60 0.95 -2.50
N LYS A 129 23.33 2.01 -2.89
CA LYS A 129 22.79 3.30 -3.34
C LYS A 129 21.98 3.18 -4.63
N GLN A 130 22.51 2.52 -5.67
CA GLN A 130 21.75 2.28 -6.90
C GLN A 130 20.52 1.40 -6.66
N THR A 131 20.63 0.44 -5.74
CA THR A 131 19.52 -0.43 -5.33
C THR A 131 18.42 0.38 -4.65
N LEU A 132 18.78 1.35 -3.82
CA LEU A 132 17.86 2.28 -3.18
C LEU A 132 17.22 3.23 -4.20
N PHE A 133 18.00 3.85 -5.07
CA PHE A 133 17.49 4.71 -6.15
C PHE A 133 16.45 3.96 -6.99
N ASN A 134 16.76 2.74 -7.43
CA ASN A 134 15.84 1.91 -8.21
C ASN A 134 14.57 1.56 -7.43
N ALA A 135 14.68 1.31 -6.11
CA ALA A 135 13.52 1.08 -5.25
C ALA A 135 12.63 2.33 -5.15
N ARG A 136 13.24 3.52 -4.99
CA ARG A 136 12.50 4.79 -4.95
C ARG A 136 11.82 5.09 -6.28
N LEU A 137 12.53 4.92 -7.40
CA LEU A 137 11.97 5.10 -8.75
C LEU A 137 10.80 4.15 -9.00
N PHE A 138 10.97 2.88 -8.65
CA PHE A 138 9.91 1.88 -8.73
C PHE A 138 8.67 2.31 -7.95
N LEU A 139 8.84 2.74 -6.70
CA LEU A 139 7.74 3.17 -5.85
C LEU A 139 7.07 4.45 -6.35
N CYS A 140 7.83 5.40 -6.91
CA CYS A 140 7.25 6.59 -7.51
C CYS A 140 6.40 6.27 -8.75
N LEU A 141 6.86 5.34 -9.60
CA LEU A 141 6.07 4.86 -10.75
C LEU A 141 4.81 4.15 -10.25
N ALA A 142 4.95 3.24 -9.29
CA ALA A 142 3.84 2.52 -8.67
C ALA A 142 2.79 3.49 -8.09
N GLN A 143 3.23 4.55 -7.41
CA GLN A 143 2.35 5.59 -6.87
C GLN A 143 1.62 6.39 -7.96
N ALA A 144 2.28 6.67 -9.09
CA ALA A 144 1.64 7.33 -10.23
C ALA A 144 0.52 6.45 -10.80
N PHE A 145 0.80 5.16 -11.01
CA PHE A 145 -0.23 4.19 -11.43
C PHE A 145 -1.40 4.10 -10.44
N ASP A 146 -1.12 4.02 -9.14
CA ASP A 146 -2.18 3.96 -8.12
C ASP A 146 -3.08 5.21 -8.18
N THR A 147 -2.49 6.38 -8.43
CA THR A 147 -3.21 7.65 -8.57
C THR A 147 -4.10 7.66 -9.81
N ASP A 148 -3.54 7.28 -10.97
CA ASP A 148 -4.28 7.23 -12.24
C ASP A 148 -5.44 6.21 -12.18
N GLU A 149 -5.19 5.07 -11.55
CA GLU A 149 -6.18 4.03 -11.33
C GLU A 149 -7.30 4.51 -10.39
N ALA A 150 -6.95 5.16 -9.27
CA ALA A 150 -7.93 5.72 -8.35
C ALA A 150 -8.78 6.81 -9.02
N GLU A 151 -8.18 7.68 -9.83
CA GLU A 151 -8.90 8.70 -10.59
C GLU A 151 -9.87 8.08 -11.62
N SER A 152 -9.39 7.08 -12.37
CA SER A 152 -10.19 6.34 -13.34
C SER A 152 -11.41 5.69 -12.68
N ARG A 153 -11.23 5.07 -11.50
CA ARG A 153 -12.33 4.48 -10.72
C ARG A 153 -13.34 5.53 -10.27
N ARG A 154 -12.88 6.68 -9.75
CA ARG A 154 -13.77 7.78 -9.35
C ARG A 154 -14.60 8.29 -10.53
N LYS A 155 -13.99 8.45 -11.70
CA LYS A 155 -14.69 8.83 -12.94
C LYS A 155 -15.75 7.80 -13.35
N MET A 156 -15.40 6.51 -13.33
CA MET A 156 -16.34 5.43 -13.64
C MET A 156 -17.52 5.38 -12.64
N ALA A 157 -17.25 5.52 -11.34
CA ALA A 157 -18.29 5.56 -10.31
C ALA A 157 -19.25 6.74 -10.51
N SER A 158 -18.71 7.93 -10.83
CA SER A 158 -19.53 9.10 -11.15
C SER A 158 -20.40 8.89 -12.39
N PHE A 159 -19.86 8.22 -13.42
CA PHE A 159 -20.63 7.88 -14.62
C PHE A 159 -21.79 6.93 -14.32
N LYS A 160 -21.53 5.82 -13.61
CA LYS A 160 -22.57 4.88 -13.17
C LYS A 160 -23.67 5.60 -12.37
N GLN A 161 -23.29 6.49 -11.46
CA GLN A 161 -24.26 7.27 -10.68
C GLN A 161 -25.14 8.17 -11.57
N LYS A 162 -24.55 8.84 -12.56
CA LYS A 162 -25.29 9.67 -13.52
C LYS A 162 -26.22 8.83 -14.39
N GLU A 163 -25.76 7.67 -14.86
CA GLU A 163 -26.54 6.71 -15.63
C GLU A 163 -27.76 6.21 -14.83
N THR A 164 -27.57 5.78 -13.58
CA THR A 164 -28.67 5.38 -12.70
C THR A 164 -29.68 6.51 -12.54
N ARG A 165 -29.21 7.74 -12.28
CA ARG A 165 -30.10 8.92 -12.15
C ARG A 165 -30.87 9.22 -13.44
N PHE A 166 -30.24 9.06 -14.60
CA PHE A 166 -30.88 9.26 -15.90
C PHE A 166 -31.98 8.22 -16.15
N LEU A 167 -31.68 6.93 -15.94
CA LEU A 167 -32.65 5.84 -16.10
C LEU A 167 -33.82 5.98 -15.12
N SER A 168 -33.57 6.36 -13.86
CA SER A 168 -34.62 6.59 -12.87
C SER A 168 -35.50 7.81 -13.18
N SER A 169 -35.02 8.79 -13.96
CA SER A 169 -35.81 9.98 -14.33
C SER A 169 -36.62 9.80 -15.62
N HIS A 170 -36.24 8.86 -16.50
CA HIS A 170 -36.87 8.69 -17.82
C HIS A 170 -37.60 7.34 -18.01
N GLY A 171 -37.42 6.37 -17.10
CA GLY A 171 -38.12 5.09 -17.16
C GLY A 171 -39.48 5.09 -16.46
N LYS A 172 -40.58 5.14 -17.22
CA LYS A 172 -41.90 4.66 -16.74
C LYS A 172 -41.93 3.12 -16.83
N GLY A 173 -41.31 2.41 -15.89
CA GLY A 173 -41.35 0.94 -15.94
C GLY A 173 -40.50 0.25 -14.89
N ARG A 174 -41.20 -0.40 -13.95
CA ARG A 174 -40.84 -1.50 -13.05
C ARG A 174 -39.37 -1.63 -12.63
N PRO A 175 -39.06 -1.57 -11.31
CA PRO A 175 -37.71 -1.85 -10.85
C PRO A 175 -37.36 -3.29 -11.23
N ALA A 176 -36.31 -3.46 -12.03
CA ALA A 176 -35.66 -4.76 -12.13
C ALA A 176 -35.25 -5.16 -10.71
N ALA A 177 -35.85 -6.23 -10.20
CA ALA A 177 -35.42 -6.85 -8.96
C ALA A 177 -33.94 -7.16 -9.08
N GLY A 178 -33.10 -6.52 -8.26
CA GLY A 178 -31.69 -6.90 -8.14
C GLY A 178 -30.69 -5.82 -7.75
N ILE A 179 -31.00 -4.52 -7.90
CA ILE A 179 -30.04 -3.47 -7.51
C ILE A 179 -30.76 -2.44 -6.65
N GLY A 180 -30.68 -2.64 -5.33
CA GLY A 180 -31.13 -1.65 -4.36
C GLY A 180 -30.37 -0.32 -4.53
N PRO A 181 -30.95 0.80 -4.07
CA PRO A 181 -30.31 2.12 -4.15
C PRO A 181 -29.12 2.14 -3.18
N GLY A 182 -27.93 1.74 -3.65
CA GLY A 182 -26.72 1.73 -2.83
C GLY A 182 -25.53 0.95 -3.40
N GLY A 183 -25.74 -0.02 -4.29
CA GLY A 183 -24.66 -0.91 -4.74
C GLY A 183 -24.33 -0.78 -6.22
N ALA A 184 -23.53 0.21 -6.61
CA ALA A 184 -22.75 0.02 -7.83
C ALA A 184 -21.77 -1.13 -7.56
N PRO A 185 -21.62 -2.14 -8.43
CA PRO A 185 -20.55 -3.13 -8.27
C PRO A 185 -19.24 -2.36 -8.28
N LEU A 186 -18.61 -2.28 -7.12
CA LEU A 186 -17.26 -1.75 -6.98
C LEU A 186 -16.33 -2.76 -7.67
N PRO A 187 -15.27 -2.29 -8.35
CA PRO A 187 -14.29 -3.20 -8.94
C PRO A 187 -13.75 -4.17 -7.88
N GLU A 188 -13.67 -5.46 -8.21
CA GLU A 188 -13.26 -6.53 -7.29
C GLU A 188 -11.84 -6.31 -6.72
N ASP A 189 -10.95 -5.65 -7.48
CA ASP A 189 -9.54 -5.48 -7.09
C ASP A 189 -9.23 -4.06 -6.57
N PRO A 190 -8.59 -3.89 -5.39
CA PRO A 190 -8.08 -2.60 -4.91
C PRO A 190 -6.94 -2.03 -5.79
N PRO A 191 -6.56 -0.75 -5.66
CA PRO A 191 -5.46 -0.17 -6.42
C PRO A 191 -4.12 -0.78 -5.96
N GLY A 192 -3.18 -0.97 -6.90
CA GLY A 192 -1.80 -1.34 -6.55
C GLY A 192 -1.51 -2.84 -6.39
N PHE A 193 -2.39 -3.69 -6.92
CA PHE A 193 -2.21 -5.14 -7.03
C PHE A 193 -1.17 -5.62 -8.05
N PRO A 194 -0.89 -4.92 -9.17
CA PRO A 194 0.23 -5.35 -9.99
C PRO A 194 1.52 -5.18 -9.19
N MET A 195 2.29 -6.26 -9.10
CA MET A 195 3.66 -6.27 -8.54
C MET A 195 3.79 -6.17 -7.02
N ILE A 196 2.83 -6.68 -6.24
CA ILE A 196 2.94 -6.73 -4.77
C ILE A 196 4.32 -7.24 -4.29
N PRO A 197 4.91 -8.32 -4.84
CA PRO A 197 6.21 -8.80 -4.39
C PRO A 197 7.37 -7.79 -4.59
N GLN A 198 7.36 -7.05 -5.71
CA GLN A 198 8.38 -6.04 -6.02
C GLN A 198 8.14 -4.78 -5.20
N ARG A 199 6.89 -4.40 -4.99
CA ARG A 199 6.49 -3.26 -4.15
C ARG A 199 6.90 -3.47 -2.70
N LEU A 200 6.60 -4.64 -2.12
CA LEU A 200 7.06 -5.04 -0.78
C LEU A 200 8.60 -4.99 -0.69
N LEU A 201 9.30 -5.51 -1.70
CA LEU A 201 10.76 -5.51 -1.72
C LEU A 201 11.31 -4.07 -1.73
N ALA A 202 10.81 -3.22 -2.62
CA ALA A 202 11.23 -1.83 -2.75
C ALA A 202 10.91 -1.04 -1.48
N TRP A 203 9.68 -1.12 -0.99
CA TRP A 203 9.23 -0.45 0.24
C TRP A 203 10.07 -0.88 1.45
N ALA A 204 10.33 -2.18 1.60
CA ALA A 204 11.13 -2.68 2.72
C ALA A 204 12.57 -2.17 2.67
N ARG A 205 13.16 -1.98 1.49
CA ARG A 205 14.48 -1.35 1.35
C ARG A 205 14.50 0.08 1.86
N LEU A 206 13.45 0.86 1.61
CA LEU A 206 13.30 2.21 2.15
C LEU A 206 13.11 2.17 3.68
N ALA A 207 12.15 1.37 4.15
CA ALA A 207 11.80 1.29 5.56
C ALA A 207 12.95 0.78 6.45
N ARG A 208 13.91 0.00 5.91
CA ARG A 208 15.10 -0.45 6.65
C ARG A 208 16.09 0.65 7.01
N LEU A 209 16.03 1.78 6.31
CA LEU A 209 16.87 2.95 6.62
C LEU A 209 16.38 3.67 7.88
N ASP A 210 15.17 3.34 8.35
CA ASP A 210 14.64 3.82 9.61
C ASP A 210 15.33 3.11 10.78
N GLU A 211 15.98 3.87 11.64
CA GLU A 211 16.63 3.34 12.84
C GLU A 211 15.62 2.81 13.86
N ASN A 212 14.40 3.38 13.87
CA ASN A 212 13.34 3.07 14.83
C ASN A 212 11.99 2.88 14.12
N PRO A 213 11.84 1.81 13.32
CA PRO A 213 10.57 1.52 12.65
C PRO A 213 9.50 1.14 13.69
N PRO A 214 8.22 1.45 13.43
CA PRO A 214 7.11 1.01 14.28
C PRO A 214 7.05 -0.51 14.44
N GLY A 215 6.46 -0.97 15.55
CA GLY A 215 6.21 -2.41 15.77
C GLY A 215 4.93 -2.93 15.11
N ILE A 216 4.05 -2.01 14.69
CA ILE A 216 2.77 -2.30 14.06
C ILE A 216 2.85 -1.83 12.61
N PHE A 217 2.53 -2.72 11.68
CA PHE A 217 2.46 -2.48 10.25
C PHE A 217 1.02 -2.71 9.79
N VAL A 218 0.46 -1.85 8.96
CA VAL A 218 -0.91 -1.97 8.47
C VAL A 218 -0.95 -1.88 6.95
N THR A 219 -1.71 -2.75 6.31
CA THR A 219 -1.87 -2.80 4.85
C THR A 219 -3.33 -2.76 4.43
N ALA A 220 -3.61 -2.21 3.25
CA ALA A 220 -4.93 -2.15 2.62
C ALA A 220 -5.14 -3.30 1.62
N GLY A 221 -5.07 -4.55 2.09
CA GLY A 221 -5.33 -5.73 1.24
C GLY A 221 -4.87 -7.04 1.85
N GLN A 222 -5.66 -8.10 1.69
CA GLN A 222 -5.39 -9.44 2.21
C GLN A 222 -4.30 -10.17 1.41
N GLU A 223 -4.12 -9.79 0.16
CA GLU A 223 -3.19 -10.37 -0.79
C GLU A 223 -1.77 -9.91 -0.50
N ILE A 224 -1.63 -8.67 -0.04
CA ILE A 224 -0.38 -8.17 0.54
C ILE A 224 -0.03 -8.98 1.79
N LEU A 225 -1.01 -9.21 2.68
CA LEU A 225 -0.81 -10.01 3.87
C LEU A 225 -0.36 -11.44 3.52
N ALA A 226 -1.00 -12.07 2.54
CA ALA A 226 -0.63 -13.40 2.05
C ALA A 226 0.83 -13.45 1.57
N HIS A 227 1.25 -12.47 0.77
CA HIS A 227 2.65 -12.37 0.34
C HIS A 227 3.64 -12.11 1.48
N VAL A 228 3.23 -11.37 2.52
CA VAL A 228 4.07 -11.18 3.72
C VAL A 228 4.20 -12.50 4.49
N MET A 229 3.12 -13.23 4.69
CA MET A 229 3.13 -14.52 5.39
C MET A 229 3.92 -15.59 4.63
N GLU A 230 3.89 -15.55 3.30
CA GLU A 230 4.72 -16.42 2.46
C GLU A 230 6.22 -16.12 2.65
N ARG A 231 6.61 -14.84 2.67
CA ARG A 231 8.03 -14.44 2.84
C ARG A 231 8.53 -14.54 4.28
N VAL A 232 7.66 -14.29 5.24
CA VAL A 232 7.98 -14.30 6.67
C VAL A 232 6.97 -15.21 7.38
N PRO A 233 7.18 -16.53 7.34
CA PRO A 233 6.25 -17.48 7.93
C PRO A 233 6.25 -17.38 9.47
N GLY A 234 5.15 -17.78 10.09
CA GLY A 234 4.98 -17.83 11.55
C GLY A 234 4.17 -16.68 12.15
N PHE A 235 3.40 -15.95 11.34
CA PHE A 235 2.34 -15.07 11.84
C PHE A 235 1.13 -15.89 12.28
N GLU A 236 0.59 -15.55 13.44
CA GLU A 236 -0.63 -16.15 13.99
C GLU A 236 -1.73 -15.08 14.09
N PRO A 237 -3.01 -15.44 13.85
CA PRO A 237 -4.13 -14.53 14.10
C PRO A 237 -4.14 -14.06 15.56
N ALA A 238 -4.30 -12.74 15.76
CA ALA A 238 -4.33 -12.13 17.08
C ALA A 238 -5.78 -11.76 17.47
N PHE A 239 -6.39 -10.84 16.73
CA PHE A 239 -7.78 -10.42 16.91
C PHE A 239 -8.27 -9.55 15.75
N ASP A 240 -9.58 -9.40 15.65
CA ASP A 240 -10.21 -8.41 14.80
C ASP A 240 -10.56 -7.14 15.58
N TRP A 241 -10.33 -5.98 14.96
CA TRP A 241 -10.61 -4.69 15.57
C TRP A 241 -11.63 -3.88 14.76
N PRO A 242 -12.77 -3.48 15.34
CA PRO A 242 -13.72 -2.62 14.64
C PRO A 242 -13.09 -1.26 14.33
N VAL A 243 -13.29 -0.75 13.11
CA VAL A 243 -12.90 0.64 12.81
C VAL A 243 -14.13 1.52 12.97
N PRO A 244 -14.09 2.51 13.88
CA PRO A 244 -15.19 3.44 14.07
C PRO A 244 -15.57 4.16 12.78
N SER A 245 -16.87 4.25 12.51
CA SER A 245 -17.42 5.05 11.41
C SER A 245 -17.30 6.57 11.65
N SER A 246 -16.94 7.00 12.86
CA SER A 246 -16.85 8.41 13.26
C SER A 246 -15.55 8.73 14.00
N SER A 247 -14.99 9.90 13.72
CA SER A 247 -13.75 10.40 14.35
C SER A 247 -13.96 10.89 15.79
N ALA A 248 -15.20 11.14 16.21
CA ALA A 248 -15.55 11.61 17.56
C ALA A 248 -15.09 10.65 18.67
N ASP A 249 -15.02 9.34 18.37
CA ASP A 249 -14.67 8.29 19.34
C ASP A 249 -13.21 7.84 19.25
N SER A 250 -12.39 8.50 18.42
CA SER A 250 -11.01 8.09 18.13
C SER A 250 -10.14 7.95 19.38
N GLY A 251 -10.21 8.90 20.33
CA GLY A 251 -9.41 8.86 21.55
C GLY A 251 -9.73 7.67 22.46
N GLN A 252 -11.01 7.31 22.60
CA GLN A 252 -11.41 6.14 23.38
C GLN A 252 -11.06 4.84 22.65
N ASN A 253 -11.23 4.82 21.32
CA ASN A 253 -10.88 3.67 20.49
C ASN A 253 -9.39 3.36 20.55
N ILE A 254 -8.52 4.36 20.41
CA ILE A 254 -7.06 4.23 20.54
C ILE A 254 -6.68 3.60 21.88
N ARG A 255 -7.24 4.10 23.00
CA ARG A 255 -6.96 3.54 24.34
C ARG A 255 -7.45 2.11 24.52
N ARG A 256 -8.57 1.74 23.89
CA ARG A 256 -9.07 0.36 23.91
C ARG A 256 -8.14 -0.54 23.08
N LEU A 257 -7.67 -0.07 21.92
CA LEU A 257 -6.75 -0.82 21.06
C LEU A 257 -5.38 -1.01 21.73
N GLU A 258 -4.85 0.02 22.40
CA GLU A 258 -3.61 -0.07 23.20
C GLU A 258 -3.73 -1.13 24.30
N ARG A 259 -4.87 -1.19 25.01
CA ARG A 259 -5.15 -2.24 26.00
C ARG A 259 -5.23 -3.63 25.36
N ALA A 260 -5.84 -3.75 24.18
CA ALA A 260 -5.88 -5.03 23.45
C ALA A 260 -4.48 -5.51 23.08
N PHE A 261 -3.61 -4.62 22.58
CA PHE A 261 -2.22 -4.96 22.28
C PHE A 261 -1.40 -5.31 23.53
N ALA A 262 -1.60 -4.60 24.64
CA ALA A 262 -0.97 -4.97 25.92
C ALA A 262 -1.44 -6.36 26.40
N GLY A 263 -2.72 -6.68 26.19
CA GLY A 263 -3.32 -7.98 26.49
C GLY A 263 -2.71 -9.15 25.72
N LEU A 264 -2.19 -8.94 24.51
CA LEU A 264 -1.51 -9.99 23.72
C LEU A 264 -0.26 -10.54 24.41
N SER A 265 0.36 -9.80 25.32
CA SER A 265 1.49 -10.31 26.13
C SER A 265 1.02 -11.22 27.27
N SER A 266 -0.25 -11.10 27.67
CA SER A 266 -0.89 -11.88 28.73
C SER A 266 -1.70 -13.07 28.22
N GLY A 267 -1.73 -13.32 26.91
CA GLY A 267 -2.50 -14.42 26.30
C GLY A 267 -4.02 -14.22 26.26
N LYS A 268 -4.52 -13.02 26.62
CA LYS A 268 -5.95 -12.69 26.55
C LYS A 268 -6.26 -12.01 25.22
N ALA A 269 -6.88 -12.74 24.29
CA ALA A 269 -7.43 -12.15 23.08
C ALA A 269 -8.71 -11.36 23.42
N PRO A 270 -8.92 -10.16 22.85
CA PRO A 270 -10.19 -9.47 22.94
C PRO A 270 -11.29 -10.27 22.22
N ALA A 271 -12.54 -10.10 22.67
CA ALA A 271 -13.69 -10.74 22.04
C ALA A 271 -13.83 -10.29 20.57
N SER A 272 -14.20 -11.24 19.69
CA SER A 272 -14.48 -10.95 18.28
C SER A 272 -15.66 -9.99 18.15
N VAL A 273 -15.53 -9.00 17.26
CA VAL A 273 -16.56 -7.99 17.01
C VAL A 273 -17.26 -8.28 15.68
N LYS A 274 -18.60 -8.23 15.68
CA LYS A 274 -19.45 -8.41 14.49
C LYS A 274 -19.69 -7.08 13.76
N GLU A 275 -18.64 -6.32 13.49
CA GLU A 275 -18.75 -5.09 12.69
C GLU A 275 -18.36 -5.34 11.22
N PRO A 276 -18.99 -4.65 10.26
CA PRO A 276 -18.79 -4.90 8.84
C PRO A 276 -17.38 -4.48 8.37
N PHE A 277 -16.77 -3.49 9.03
CA PHE A 277 -15.45 -3.00 8.68
C PHE A 277 -14.51 -3.10 9.89
N LYS A 278 -13.53 -4.01 9.80
CA LYS A 278 -12.66 -4.42 10.90
C LYS A 278 -11.23 -4.62 10.44
N ILE A 279 -10.21 -4.24 11.21
CA ILE A 279 -8.81 -4.56 10.93
C ILE A 279 -8.49 -5.93 11.56
N SER A 280 -8.05 -6.88 10.75
CA SER A 280 -7.58 -8.18 11.25
C SER A 280 -6.10 -8.09 11.60
N PHE A 281 -5.77 -8.32 12.87
CA PHE A 281 -4.39 -8.28 13.37
C PHE A 281 -3.79 -9.67 13.48
N TYR A 282 -2.52 -9.75 13.10
CA TYR A 282 -1.67 -10.93 13.18
C TYR A 282 -0.39 -10.59 13.92
N THR A 283 0.16 -11.55 14.65
CA THR A 283 1.37 -11.34 15.45
C THR A 283 2.41 -12.40 15.14
N GLN A 284 3.67 -11.99 15.14
CA GLN A 284 4.81 -12.90 15.13
C GLN A 284 5.77 -12.55 16.27
N GLY A 285 5.95 -13.52 17.18
CA GLY A 285 6.94 -13.42 18.25
C GLY A 285 8.34 -13.83 17.79
N GLY A 286 9.36 -13.27 18.44
CA GLY A 286 10.75 -13.74 18.27
C GLY A 286 11.46 -13.24 17.01
N ILE A 287 10.81 -12.36 16.24
CA ILE A 287 11.42 -11.63 15.13
C ILE A 287 11.56 -10.15 15.50
N SER A 288 12.74 -9.57 15.29
CA SER A 288 12.91 -8.13 15.47
C SER A 288 12.33 -7.35 14.28
N ARG A 289 11.92 -6.10 14.49
CA ARG A 289 11.40 -5.23 13.41
C ARG A 289 12.40 -5.10 12.26
N ARG A 290 13.69 -4.99 12.57
CA ARG A 290 14.77 -4.93 11.57
C ARG A 290 14.94 -6.24 10.81
N ASP A 291 14.80 -7.39 11.48
CA ASP A 291 14.85 -8.71 10.82
C ASP A 291 13.64 -8.91 9.91
N PHE A 292 12.43 -8.54 10.36
CA PHE A 292 11.22 -8.54 9.55
C PHE A 292 11.38 -7.72 8.27
N LEU A 293 11.81 -6.46 8.39
CA LEU A 293 12.05 -5.61 7.22
C LEU A 293 13.18 -6.14 6.33
N SER A 294 14.22 -6.74 6.91
CA SER A 294 15.34 -7.35 6.15
C SER A 294 14.89 -8.55 5.31
N ARG A 295 14.06 -9.43 5.88
CA ARG A 295 13.46 -10.55 5.15
C ARG A 295 12.54 -10.08 4.03
N LEU A 296 11.69 -9.08 4.29
CA LEU A 296 10.86 -8.48 3.24
C LEU A 296 11.68 -7.85 2.11
N ALA A 297 12.83 -7.27 2.44
CA ALA A 297 13.80 -6.71 1.50
C ALA A 297 14.65 -7.77 0.77
N GLY A 298 14.38 -9.06 0.98
CA GLY A 298 15.04 -10.18 0.29
C GLY A 298 16.41 -10.56 0.88
N HIS A 299 16.76 -10.06 2.06
CA HIS A 299 17.97 -10.50 2.75
C HIS A 299 17.69 -11.77 3.55
N PRO A 300 18.63 -12.74 3.58
CA PRO A 300 18.50 -13.91 4.43
C PRO A 300 18.44 -13.48 5.90
N PRO A 301 17.82 -14.31 6.78
CA PRO A 301 17.80 -14.03 8.21
C PRO A 301 19.23 -13.82 8.71
N GLY A 302 19.48 -12.70 9.40
CA GLY A 302 20.78 -12.41 9.97
C GLY A 302 21.19 -13.56 10.89
N GLY A 303 22.36 -14.16 10.64
CA GLY A 303 22.83 -15.38 11.31
C GLY A 303 22.61 -15.33 12.83
N ARG A 304 22.05 -16.43 13.37
CA ARG A 304 21.65 -16.70 14.77
C ARG A 304 22.20 -15.72 15.81
N GLY A 305 21.66 -14.50 15.87
CA GLY A 305 21.74 -13.69 17.07
C GLY A 305 21.02 -14.47 18.17
N LYS A 306 21.66 -14.68 19.33
CA LYS A 306 21.06 -15.36 20.49
C LYS A 306 19.59 -14.93 20.62
N LYS A 307 18.68 -15.91 20.70
CA LYS A 307 17.25 -15.70 20.95
C LYS A 307 17.07 -15.09 22.35
N THR A 308 17.39 -13.82 22.51
CA THR A 308 16.93 -13.05 23.64
C THR A 308 15.43 -12.89 23.46
N ARG A 309 14.66 -13.53 24.34
CA ARG A 309 13.22 -13.34 24.51
C ARG A 309 12.98 -11.93 25.04
N ASP A 310 13.25 -10.93 24.21
CA ASP A 310 12.75 -9.60 24.48
C ASP A 310 11.28 -9.56 24.06
N PRO A 311 10.32 -9.43 24.99
CA PRO A 311 8.90 -9.34 24.65
C PRO A 311 8.58 -8.12 23.75
N ASN A 312 9.48 -7.14 23.65
CA ASN A 312 9.38 -6.03 22.71
C ASN A 312 9.77 -6.38 21.26
N ARG A 313 10.28 -7.59 21.01
CA ARG A 313 10.52 -8.15 19.66
C ARG A 313 9.29 -8.88 19.13
N ARG A 314 8.20 -8.14 19.00
CA ARG A 314 6.99 -8.59 18.33
C ARG A 314 6.71 -7.69 17.14
N VAL A 315 6.37 -8.30 16.01
CA VAL A 315 5.87 -7.62 14.82
C VAL A 315 4.39 -7.92 14.73
N ILE A 316 3.61 -6.86 14.54
CA ILE A 316 2.16 -6.94 14.39
C ILE A 316 1.81 -6.45 13.00
N ILE A 317 0.96 -7.20 12.30
CA ILE A 317 0.43 -6.80 10.99
C ILE A 317 -1.09 -6.67 11.09
N GLY A 318 -1.62 -5.50 10.74
CA GLY A 318 -3.04 -5.29 10.50
C GLY A 318 -3.36 -5.34 9.01
N ALA A 319 -4.42 -6.05 8.63
CA ALA A 319 -4.98 -6.00 7.29
C ALA A 319 -6.35 -5.33 7.34
N ILE A 320 -6.49 -4.22 6.61
CA ILE A 320 -7.76 -3.55 6.42
C ILE A 320 -8.49 -4.29 5.28
N PRO A 321 -9.73 -4.77 5.50
CA PRO A 321 -10.54 -5.37 4.46
C PRO A 321 -10.80 -4.32 3.40
N ASN A 322 -10.80 -4.74 2.15
CA ASN A 322 -11.09 -3.84 1.05
C ASN A 322 -12.49 -3.23 1.25
N PRO A 323 -12.62 -1.90 1.41
CA PRO A 323 -13.93 -1.27 1.58
C PRO A 323 -14.84 -1.49 0.36
N ALA A 324 -14.29 -1.89 -0.80
CA ALA A 324 -15.06 -2.26 -1.97
C ALA A 324 -15.82 -3.60 -1.85
N ILE A 325 -15.47 -4.45 -0.88
CA ILE A 325 -16.04 -5.80 -0.73
C ILE A 325 -17.12 -5.84 0.37
N THR A 326 -17.22 -4.81 1.22
CA THR A 326 -18.12 -4.80 2.39
C THR A 326 -19.43 -4.02 2.18
N GLY A 327 -19.88 -3.87 0.93
CA GLY A 327 -21.13 -3.20 0.57
C GLY A 327 -22.24 -4.18 0.18
#